data_AF-T1IBD8-F1
#
_entry.id   AF-T1IBD8-F1
#
_cell.length_a   1.000
_cell.length_b   1.000
_cell.length_c   1.000
_cell.angle_alpha   90.00
_cell.angle_beta   90.00
_cell.angle_gamma   90.00
#
_symmetry.space_group_name_H-M   'P 1'
#
loop_
_entity.id
_entity.type
_entity.pdbx_description
1 polymer ?
#
loop_
_entity_poly.entity_id
_entity_poly.type
_entity_poly.pdbx_seq_one_letter_code
_entity_poly.pdbx_strand_id
1 'polypeptide(L)'
;MGASAALLHISALSLYIYVMYFLHIQNATKAMLSEDKSIKTMAIFSRRFLTNWTFGIQGVYFIFCTLQHLLSLLSAHKIKDKLTKYSDYIFTSIATPMALMVSIVFWSIFLYDRELIFPKVLDQVIPVWINHSIHTFNSAIAIIDMFFINHKFPSWSRALQGTLTYLLIYSVCLFGTYFQTGIWLYPIFNILTWPQRLLLSVGVLVVAVAMYGLTKIIHHIIWGNTVAMPEKTKKGSKHKRK
;
A
#
# COMPACT_ATOMS: atom_id res chain seq x y z
N MET A 1 6.63 18.62 10.37
CA MET A 1 7.33 17.35 10.11
C MET A 1 8.79 17.60 10.41
N GLY A 2 9.43 16.72 11.17
CA GLY A 2 10.86 16.86 11.53
C GLY A 2 11.79 16.37 10.43
N ALA A 3 13.09 16.64 10.57
CA ALA A 3 14.12 16.23 9.61
C ALA A 3 14.17 14.70 9.41
N SER A 4 13.94 13.91 10.45
CA SER A 4 13.92 12.44 10.36
C SER A 4 12.81 11.92 9.45
N ALA A 5 11.62 12.55 9.49
CA ALA A 5 10.51 12.20 8.59
C ALA A 5 10.82 12.60 7.14
N ALA A 6 11.52 13.72 6.93
CA ALA A 6 11.97 14.12 5.61
C ALA A 6 12.97 13.11 5.02
N LEU A 7 13.95 12.67 5.81
CA LEU A 7 14.90 11.65 5.41
C LEU A 7 14.19 10.35 5.02
N LEU A 8 13.28 9.85 5.86
CA LEU A 8 12.50 8.65 5.57
C LEU A 8 11.74 8.78 4.25
N HIS A 9 10.98 9.86 4.06
CA HIS A 9 10.13 10.01 2.88
C HIS A 9 10.94 10.14 1.58
N ILE A 10 12.06 10.85 1.61
CA ILE A 10 12.95 11.00 0.44
C ILE A 10 13.62 9.66 0.12
N SER A 11 14.19 8.98 1.12
CA SER A 11 14.82 7.67 0.93
C SER A 11 13.83 6.61 0.44
N ALA A 12 12.61 6.60 1.00
CA ALA A 12 11.54 5.73 0.54
C ALA A 12 11.15 6.07 -0.91
N LEU A 13 10.95 7.35 -1.25
CA LEU A 13 10.63 7.74 -2.62
C LEU A 13 11.71 7.28 -3.62
N SER A 14 12.98 7.46 -3.29
CA SER A 14 14.11 6.99 -4.11
C SER A 14 14.08 5.46 -4.30
N LEU A 15 13.86 4.70 -3.23
CA LEU A 15 13.71 3.24 -3.30
C LEU A 15 12.55 2.85 -4.22
N TYR A 16 11.39 3.49 -4.08
CA TYR A 16 10.20 3.16 -4.86
C TYR A 16 10.39 3.46 -6.34
N ILE A 17 11.00 4.60 -6.68
CA ILE A 17 11.33 4.94 -8.07
C ILE A 17 12.30 3.89 -8.65
N TYR A 18 13.33 3.53 -7.89
CA TYR A 18 14.32 2.55 -8.32
C TYR A 18 13.73 1.16 -8.54
N VAL A 19 12.93 0.66 -7.59
CA VAL A 19 12.25 -0.65 -7.70
C VAL A 19 11.28 -0.66 -8.87
N MET A 20 10.50 0.41 -9.08
CA MET A 20 9.58 0.52 -10.22
C MET A 20 10.33 0.54 -11.56
N TYR A 21 11.43 1.29 -11.66
CA TYR A 21 12.29 1.29 -12.83
C TYR A 21 12.84 -0.12 -13.11
N PHE A 22 13.39 -0.78 -12.10
CA PHE A 22 13.94 -2.12 -12.23
C PHE A 22 12.88 -3.13 -12.68
N LEU A 23 11.70 -3.11 -12.04
CA LEU A 23 10.63 -4.08 -12.28
C LEU A 23 9.96 -3.88 -13.65
N HIS A 24 9.71 -2.65 -14.07
CA HIS A 24 8.95 -2.37 -15.29
C HIS A 24 9.78 -2.07 -16.53
N ILE A 25 11.06 -1.69 -16.38
CA ILE A 25 11.95 -1.43 -17.51
C ILE A 25 12.95 -2.58 -17.62
N GLN A 26 13.84 -2.72 -16.63
CA GLN A 26 14.98 -3.63 -16.74
C GLN A 26 14.56 -5.11 -16.81
N ASN A 27 13.69 -5.54 -15.89
CA ASN A 27 13.22 -6.92 -15.84
C ASN A 27 12.22 -7.24 -16.94
N ALA A 28 11.34 -6.30 -17.28
CA ALA A 28 10.37 -6.49 -18.34
C ALA A 28 11.07 -6.77 -19.69
N THR A 29 12.12 -6.01 -20.03
CA THR A 29 12.87 -6.24 -21.27
C THR A 29 13.53 -7.62 -21.31
N LYS A 30 14.17 -8.05 -20.21
CA LYS A 30 14.79 -9.39 -20.13
C LYS A 30 13.75 -10.51 -20.20
N ALA A 31 12.64 -10.34 -19.49
CA ALA A 31 11.57 -11.33 -19.43
C ALA A 31 10.78 -11.47 -20.75
N MET A 32 10.70 -10.42 -21.57
CA MET A 32 10.12 -10.49 -22.91
C MET A 32 10.88 -11.42 -23.87
N LEU A 33 12.16 -11.69 -23.60
CA LEU A 33 12.99 -12.58 -24.42
C LEU A 33 12.91 -14.04 -23.98
N SER A 34 12.35 -14.34 -22.80
CA SER A 34 12.22 -15.72 -22.32
C SER A 34 11.14 -16.47 -23.09
N GLU A 35 11.33 -17.76 -23.34
CA GLU A 35 10.28 -18.63 -23.92
C GLU A 35 9.29 -19.15 -22.87
N ASP A 36 9.64 -19.05 -21.58
CA ASP A 36 8.80 -19.54 -20.49
C ASP A 36 7.49 -18.72 -20.35
N LYS A 37 6.36 -19.43 -20.27
CA LYS A 37 5.03 -18.83 -20.23
C LYS A 37 4.80 -17.98 -18.98
N SER A 38 5.31 -18.40 -17.83
CA SER A 38 5.17 -17.69 -16.56
C SER A 38 5.98 -16.39 -16.58
N ILE A 39 7.21 -16.44 -17.09
CA ILE A 39 8.05 -15.24 -17.28
C ILE A 39 7.40 -14.26 -18.26
N LYS A 40 6.92 -14.72 -19.42
CA LYS A 40 6.22 -13.86 -20.40
C LYS A 40 4.96 -13.23 -19.80
N THR A 41 4.14 -14.03 -19.10
CA THR A 41 2.91 -13.57 -18.44
C THR A 41 3.22 -12.47 -17.43
N MET A 42 4.22 -12.70 -16.57
CA MET A 42 4.66 -11.71 -15.59
C MET A 42 5.07 -10.39 -16.26
N ALA A 43 5.80 -10.45 -17.36
CA ALA A 43 6.31 -9.24 -18.01
C ALA A 43 5.24 -8.49 -18.85
N ILE A 44 4.37 -9.20 -19.58
CA ILE A 44 3.27 -8.58 -20.35
C ILE A 44 2.27 -7.93 -19.39
N PHE A 45 1.91 -8.65 -18.32
CA PHE A 45 0.88 -8.20 -17.37
C PHE A 45 1.46 -7.61 -16.10
N SER A 46 2.73 -7.22 -16.10
CA SER A 46 3.43 -6.67 -14.92
C SER A 46 2.60 -5.58 -14.22
N ARG A 47 2.07 -4.62 -14.99
CA ARG A 47 1.24 -3.53 -14.46
C ARG A 47 -0.18 -3.93 -14.01
N ARG A 48 -0.58 -5.19 -14.18
CA ARG A 48 -1.90 -5.73 -13.77
C ARG A 48 -1.84 -6.55 -12.46
N PHE A 49 -0.65 -6.77 -11.88
CA PHE A 49 -0.53 -7.41 -10.57
C PHE A 49 -0.90 -6.43 -9.45
N LEU A 50 -1.68 -6.88 -8.46
CA LEU A 50 -2.11 -6.05 -7.32
C LEU A 50 -0.92 -5.48 -6.54
N THR A 51 0.15 -6.25 -6.39
CA THR A 51 1.38 -5.82 -5.72
C THR A 51 1.94 -4.55 -6.36
N ASN A 52 1.95 -4.46 -7.69
CA ASN A 52 2.47 -3.28 -8.39
C ASN A 52 1.53 -2.07 -8.28
N TRP A 53 0.22 -2.30 -8.21
CA TRP A 53 -0.74 -1.22 -7.90
C TRP A 53 -0.54 -0.69 -6.47
N THR A 54 -0.29 -1.60 -5.53
CA THR A 54 -0.10 -1.29 -4.11
C THR A 54 1.22 -0.55 -3.89
N PHE A 55 2.29 -1.01 -4.53
CA PHE A 55 3.58 -0.33 -4.53
C PHE A 55 3.47 1.05 -5.19
N GLY A 56 2.75 1.15 -6.30
CA GLY A 56 2.49 2.42 -7.00
C GLY A 56 1.73 3.44 -6.15
N ILE A 57 0.62 3.05 -5.50
CA ILE A 57 -0.15 3.99 -4.68
C ILE A 57 0.63 4.46 -3.44
N GLN A 58 1.47 3.59 -2.88
CA GLN A 58 2.36 3.97 -1.79
C GLN A 58 3.51 4.87 -2.27
N GLY A 59 3.99 4.68 -3.50
CA GLY A 59 4.89 5.63 -4.17
C GLY A 59 4.25 7.01 -4.35
N VAL A 60 2.98 7.08 -4.76
CA VAL A 60 2.22 8.35 -4.84
C VAL A 60 2.13 9.03 -3.48
N TYR A 61 1.91 8.26 -2.41
CA TYR A 61 1.97 8.79 -1.05
C TYR A 61 3.34 9.41 -0.73
N PHE A 62 4.46 8.73 -1.03
CA PHE A 62 5.80 9.29 -0.78
C PHE A 62 6.13 10.51 -1.64
N ILE A 63 5.58 10.61 -2.86
CA ILE A 63 5.64 11.83 -3.67
C ILE A 63 4.94 12.98 -2.95
N PHE A 64 3.72 12.76 -2.45
CA PHE A 64 2.96 13.78 -1.73
C PHE A 64 3.68 14.22 -0.46
N CYS A 65 4.25 13.27 0.28
CA CYS A 65 5.05 13.53 1.47
C CYS A 65 6.30 14.37 1.17
N THR A 66 7.02 14.04 0.10
CA THR A 66 8.21 14.82 -0.33
C THR A 66 7.81 16.23 -0.77
N LEU A 67 6.70 16.37 -1.52
CA LEU A 67 6.18 17.66 -1.92
C LEU A 67 5.73 18.51 -0.70
N GLN A 68 5.16 17.89 0.34
CA GLN A 68 4.82 18.61 1.58
C GLN A 68 6.03 19.21 2.28
N HIS A 69 7.19 18.55 2.23
CA HIS A 69 8.44 19.10 2.76
C HIS A 69 8.88 20.32 1.95
N LEU A 70 8.87 20.23 0.61
CA LEU A 70 9.16 21.37 -0.28
C LEU A 70 8.21 22.54 -0.03
N LEU A 71 6.90 22.29 0.04
CA LEU A 71 5.90 23.31 0.32
C LEU A 71 6.08 23.97 1.70
N SER A 72 6.64 23.24 2.67
CA SER A 72 6.99 23.81 3.98
C SER A 72 8.14 24.80 3.87
N LEU A 73 9.16 24.50 3.06
CA LEU A 73 10.29 25.39 2.79
C LEU A 73 9.85 26.66 2.05
N LEU A 74 8.88 26.51 1.14
CA LEU A 74 8.30 27.62 0.37
C LEU A 74 7.21 28.39 1.14
N SER A 75 6.96 28.06 2.43
CA SER A 75 5.89 28.67 3.25
C SER A 75 4.48 28.59 2.63
N ALA A 76 4.24 27.60 1.76
CA ALA A 76 2.99 27.39 1.03
C ALA A 76 1.97 26.58 1.86
N HIS A 77 1.68 27.03 3.09
CA HIS A 77 0.96 26.26 4.10
C HIS A 77 -0.45 25.80 3.67
N LYS A 78 -1.22 26.64 2.97
CA LYS A 78 -2.58 26.28 2.52
C LYS A 78 -2.60 25.09 1.55
N ILE A 79 -1.62 25.02 0.66
CA ILE A 79 -1.50 23.93 -0.33
C ILE A 79 -1.05 22.66 0.39
N LYS A 80 -0.06 22.79 1.28
CA LYS A 80 0.42 21.70 2.12
C LYS A 80 -0.70 21.07 2.96
N ASP A 81 -1.55 21.86 3.59
CA ASP A 81 -2.65 21.35 4.43
C ASP A 81 -3.67 20.55 3.62
N LYS A 82 -3.98 20.99 2.40
CA LYS A 82 -4.82 20.22 1.48
C LYS A 82 -4.14 18.90 1.11
N LEU A 83 -2.87 18.96 0.71
CA LEU A 83 -2.09 17.78 0.33
C LEU A 83 -1.97 16.77 1.47
N THR A 84 -1.81 17.24 2.71
CA THR A 84 -1.77 16.41 3.93
C THR A 84 -3.07 15.63 4.11
N LYS A 85 -4.24 16.27 3.90
CA LYS A 85 -5.53 15.58 3.99
C LYS A 85 -5.65 14.46 2.95
N TYR A 86 -5.18 14.70 1.72
CA TYR A 86 -5.19 13.68 0.67
C TYR A 86 -4.19 12.55 0.95
N SER A 87 -2.95 12.88 1.34
CA SER A 87 -1.94 11.87 1.67
C SER A 87 -2.37 11.02 2.86
N ASP A 88 -2.94 11.61 3.91
CA ASP A 88 -3.47 10.87 5.06
C ASP A 88 -4.57 9.90 4.64
N TYR A 89 -5.50 10.31 3.78
CA TYR A 89 -6.54 9.43 3.28
C TYR A 89 -5.96 8.27 2.47
N ILE A 90 -5.07 8.56 1.50
CA ILE A 90 -4.42 7.55 0.66
C ILE A 90 -3.66 6.57 1.55
N PHE A 91 -2.85 7.07 2.47
CA PHE A 91 -2.02 6.26 3.35
C PHE A 91 -2.87 5.35 4.24
N THR A 92 -3.79 5.94 5.00
CA THR A 92 -4.53 5.21 6.04
C THR A 92 -5.60 4.29 5.47
N SER A 93 -6.22 4.63 4.33
CA SER A 93 -7.40 3.91 3.81
C SER A 93 -7.08 2.99 2.64
N ILE A 94 -5.94 3.19 1.96
CA ILE A 94 -5.59 2.43 0.75
C ILE A 94 -4.17 1.86 0.89
N ALA A 95 -3.14 2.71 0.85
CA ALA A 95 -1.76 2.25 0.71
C ALA A 95 -1.32 1.31 1.83
N THR A 96 -1.47 1.70 3.11
CA THR A 96 -1.01 0.89 4.24
C THR A 96 -1.83 -0.39 4.43
N PRO A 97 -3.18 -0.36 4.43
CA PRO A 97 -3.97 -1.59 4.51
C PRO A 97 -3.68 -2.56 3.36
N MET A 98 -3.53 -2.06 2.11
CA MET A 98 -3.17 -2.89 0.97
C MET A 98 -1.75 -3.44 1.07
N ALA A 99 -0.78 -2.64 1.53
CA ALA A 99 0.60 -3.10 1.70
C ALA A 99 0.67 -4.27 2.70
N LEU A 100 -0.01 -4.14 3.84
CA LEU A 100 -0.12 -5.22 4.83
C LEU A 100 -0.84 -6.45 4.27
N MET A 101 -1.97 -6.24 3.58
CA MET A 101 -2.78 -7.32 3.01
C MET A 101 -2.03 -8.09 1.92
N VAL A 102 -1.38 -7.39 0.99
CA VAL A 102 -0.57 -8.01 -0.07
C VAL A 102 0.60 -8.77 0.55
N SER A 103 1.27 -8.20 1.55
CA SER A 103 2.38 -8.85 2.27
C SER A 103 1.92 -10.17 2.90
N ILE A 104 0.86 -10.13 3.72
CA ILE A 104 0.41 -11.31 4.45
C ILE A 104 -0.12 -12.39 3.51
N VAL A 105 -0.91 -12.03 2.49
CA VAL A 105 -1.45 -13.00 1.53
C VAL A 105 -0.33 -13.60 0.68
N PHE A 106 0.60 -12.78 0.18
CA PHE A 106 1.72 -13.27 -0.61
C PHE A 106 2.57 -14.25 0.19
N TRP A 107 3.04 -13.88 1.38
CA TRP A 107 3.93 -14.74 2.17
C TRP A 107 3.23 -15.97 2.69
N SER A 108 1.94 -15.89 3.04
CA SER A 108 1.17 -17.07 3.45
C SER A 108 1.09 -18.11 2.32
N ILE A 109 0.77 -17.68 1.10
CA ILE A 109 0.71 -18.59 -0.05
C ILE A 109 2.12 -19.05 -0.44
N PHE A 110 3.10 -18.14 -0.46
CA PHE A 110 4.49 -18.45 -0.82
C PHE A 110 5.11 -19.50 0.09
N LEU A 111 4.90 -19.40 1.40
CA LEU A 111 5.43 -20.34 2.39
C LEU A 111 4.69 -21.69 2.36
N TYR A 112 3.40 -21.69 2.02
CA TYR A 112 2.63 -22.93 1.85
C TYR A 112 3.04 -23.67 0.57
N ASP A 113 2.94 -23.00 -0.58
CA ASP A 113 3.42 -23.46 -1.88
C ASP A 113 3.63 -22.26 -2.81
N ARG A 114 4.89 -21.90 -3.02
CA ARG A 114 5.26 -20.76 -3.86
C ARG A 114 4.80 -20.90 -5.31
N GLU A 115 4.61 -22.10 -5.85
CA GLU A 115 4.15 -22.27 -7.23
C GLU A 115 2.74 -21.71 -7.45
N LEU A 116 1.96 -21.50 -6.38
CA LEU A 116 0.61 -20.93 -6.43
C LEU A 116 0.58 -19.41 -6.62
N ILE A 117 1.67 -18.69 -6.32
CA ILE A 117 1.71 -17.22 -6.36
C ILE A 117 2.95 -16.66 -7.06
N PHE A 118 4.11 -17.31 -6.91
CA PHE A 118 5.40 -16.88 -7.42
C PHE A 118 6.27 -18.11 -7.79
N PRO A 119 6.01 -18.73 -8.96
CA PRO A 119 6.74 -19.90 -9.44
C PRO A 119 8.26 -19.74 -9.42
N LYS A 120 9.00 -20.82 -9.13
CA LYS A 120 10.47 -20.80 -9.06
C LYS A 120 11.14 -20.24 -10.32
N VAL A 121 10.53 -20.44 -11.50
CA VAL A 121 11.07 -19.93 -12.77
C VAL A 121 11.19 -18.40 -12.78
N LEU A 122 10.38 -17.68 -11.99
CA LEU A 122 10.46 -16.22 -11.89
C LEU A 122 11.75 -15.73 -11.21
N ASP A 123 12.45 -16.58 -10.44
CA ASP A 123 13.73 -16.22 -9.79
C ASP A 123 14.82 -15.89 -10.82
N GLN A 124 14.68 -16.37 -12.06
CA GLN A 124 15.59 -16.07 -13.18
C GLN A 124 15.57 -14.58 -13.58
N VAL A 125 14.45 -13.90 -13.33
CA VAL A 125 14.24 -12.51 -13.78
C VAL A 125 13.89 -11.56 -12.65
N ILE A 126 13.34 -12.04 -11.53
CA ILE A 126 13.02 -11.24 -10.35
C ILE A 126 14.00 -11.61 -9.23
N PRO A 127 14.99 -10.74 -8.93
CA PRO A 127 15.86 -10.93 -7.79
C PRO A 127 15.09 -10.94 -6.46
N VAL A 128 15.62 -11.70 -5.50
CA VAL A 128 15.05 -11.81 -4.14
C VAL A 128 14.83 -10.45 -3.48
N TRP A 129 15.74 -9.48 -3.67
CA TRP A 129 15.59 -8.14 -3.09
C TRP A 129 14.42 -7.36 -3.69
N ILE A 130 14.08 -7.53 -4.97
CA ILE A 130 12.89 -6.94 -5.57
C ILE A 130 11.64 -7.56 -4.95
N ASN A 131 11.63 -8.90 -4.83
CA ASN A 131 10.50 -9.61 -4.24
C ASN A 131 10.22 -9.13 -2.80
N HIS A 132 11.26 -8.99 -1.97
CA HIS A 132 11.13 -8.39 -0.64
C HIS A 132 10.76 -6.91 -0.69
N SER A 133 11.25 -6.14 -1.66
CA SER A 133 10.92 -4.71 -1.77
C SER A 133 9.42 -4.49 -1.93
N ILE A 134 8.79 -5.23 -2.84
CA ILE A 134 7.37 -5.06 -3.18
C ILE A 134 6.42 -5.77 -2.21
N HIS A 135 6.87 -6.78 -1.45
CA HIS A 135 6.03 -7.52 -0.50
C HIS A 135 6.35 -7.25 0.98
N THR A 136 7.61 -7.26 1.40
CA THR A 136 8.01 -7.09 2.81
C THR A 136 8.31 -5.64 3.16
N PHE A 137 9.21 -4.99 2.41
CA PHE A 137 9.61 -3.62 2.73
C PHE A 137 8.48 -2.64 2.46
N ASN A 138 7.62 -2.91 1.48
CA ASN A 138 6.44 -2.11 1.23
C ASN A 138 5.55 -1.94 2.48
N SER A 139 5.25 -3.04 3.19
CA SER A 139 4.49 -3.00 4.45
C SER A 139 5.33 -2.48 5.62
N ALA A 140 6.60 -2.89 5.74
CA ALA A 140 7.47 -2.46 6.82
C ALA A 140 7.70 -0.93 6.82
N ILE A 141 7.96 -0.33 5.66
CA ILE A 141 8.14 1.12 5.53
C ILE A 141 6.86 1.86 5.89
N ALA A 142 5.67 1.34 5.54
CA ALA A 142 4.40 1.93 5.96
C ALA A 142 4.27 1.96 7.49
N ILE A 143 4.61 0.85 8.17
CA ILE A 143 4.59 0.79 9.63
C ILE A 143 5.61 1.77 10.23
N ILE A 144 6.82 1.83 9.67
CA ILE A 144 7.88 2.77 10.12
C ILE A 144 7.38 4.22 10.01
N ASP A 145 6.74 4.59 8.89
CA ASP A 145 6.18 5.92 8.66
C ASP A 145 5.21 6.36 9.77
N MET A 146 4.38 5.43 10.26
CA MET A 146 3.44 5.68 11.36
C MET A 146 4.12 6.03 12.69
N PHE A 147 5.39 5.66 12.90
CA PHE A 147 6.17 6.12 14.06
C PHE A 147 6.62 7.57 13.93
N PHE A 148 6.74 8.09 12.71
CA PHE A 148 7.18 9.46 12.46
C PHE A 148 6.02 10.43 12.25
N ILE A 149 4.88 9.94 11.73
CA ILE A 149 3.74 10.77 11.34
C ILE A 149 2.48 10.35 12.09
N ASN A 150 1.88 11.32 12.80
CA ASN A 150 0.56 11.16 13.39
C ASN A 150 -0.54 11.44 12.35
N HIS A 151 -0.90 10.41 11.58
CA HIS A 151 -1.92 10.50 10.53
C HIS A 151 -3.34 10.75 11.04
N LYS A 152 -4.12 11.50 10.27
CA LYS A 152 -5.55 11.65 10.50
C LYS A 152 -6.35 10.57 9.75
N PHE A 153 -6.95 9.67 10.50
CA PHE A 153 -7.82 8.64 9.94
C PHE A 153 -9.20 9.21 9.57
N PRO A 154 -9.75 8.84 8.40
CA PRO A 154 -11.14 9.16 8.09
C PRO A 154 -12.11 8.29 8.90
N SER A 155 -13.42 8.54 8.73
CA SER A 155 -14.44 7.66 9.30
C SER A 155 -14.34 6.25 8.72
N TRP A 156 -14.80 5.25 9.48
CA TRP A 156 -14.75 3.85 9.06
C TRP A 156 -15.43 3.61 7.70
N SER A 157 -16.60 4.20 7.50
CA SER A 157 -17.35 4.11 6.23
C SER A 157 -16.56 4.70 5.05
N ARG A 158 -15.88 5.84 5.22
CA ARG A 158 -15.09 6.45 4.16
C ARG A 158 -13.85 5.63 3.82
N ALA A 159 -13.14 5.12 4.84
CA ALA A 159 -12.01 4.23 4.61
C ALA A 159 -12.45 2.96 3.86
N LEU A 160 -13.54 2.34 4.33
CA LEU A 160 -14.09 1.14 3.71
C LEU A 160 -14.50 1.41 2.26
N GLN A 161 -15.16 2.53 1.96
CA GLN A 161 -15.47 2.92 0.59
C GLN A 161 -14.21 2.96 -0.28
N GLY A 162 -13.13 3.61 0.18
CA GLY A 162 -11.85 3.65 -0.54
C GLY A 162 -11.26 2.27 -0.78
N THR A 163 -11.16 1.45 0.27
CA THR A 163 -10.65 0.07 0.18
C THR A 163 -11.47 -0.80 -0.77
N LEU A 164 -12.80 -0.78 -0.64
CA LEU A 164 -13.72 -1.55 -1.48
C LEU A 164 -13.63 -1.10 -2.94
N THR A 165 -13.67 0.20 -3.21
CA THR A 165 -13.53 0.72 -4.57
C THR A 165 -12.22 0.29 -5.20
N TYR A 166 -11.10 0.38 -4.47
CA TYR A 166 -9.79 -0.04 -4.97
C TYR A 166 -9.77 -1.53 -5.35
N LEU A 167 -10.26 -2.41 -4.47
CA LEU A 167 -10.27 -3.85 -4.71
C LEU A 167 -11.32 -4.29 -5.74
N LEU A 168 -12.43 -3.56 -5.89
CA LEU A 168 -13.40 -3.80 -6.96
C LEU A 168 -12.80 -3.44 -8.33
N ILE A 169 -12.13 -2.29 -8.44
CA ILE A 169 -11.41 -1.91 -9.66
C ILE A 169 -10.34 -2.96 -9.99
N TYR A 170 -9.60 -3.42 -8.97
CA TYR A 170 -8.63 -4.49 -9.15
C TYR A 170 -9.28 -5.81 -9.60
N SER A 171 -10.43 -6.17 -9.02
CA SER A 171 -11.16 -7.38 -9.41
C SER A 171 -11.57 -7.33 -10.87
N VAL A 172 -12.05 -6.18 -11.36
CA VAL A 172 -12.33 -5.97 -12.78
C VAL A 172 -11.06 -6.15 -13.62
N CYS A 173 -9.90 -5.66 -13.17
CA CYS A 173 -8.62 -5.88 -13.86
C CYS A 173 -8.22 -7.37 -13.90
N LEU A 174 -8.32 -8.08 -12.78
CA LEU A 174 -7.95 -9.48 -12.66
C LEU A 174 -8.83 -10.38 -13.51
N PHE A 175 -10.16 -10.33 -13.30
CA PHE A 175 -11.11 -11.15 -14.06
C PHE A 175 -11.17 -10.71 -15.53
N GLY A 176 -11.12 -9.41 -15.81
CA GLY A 176 -11.06 -8.89 -17.17
C GLY A 176 -9.83 -9.36 -17.93
N THR A 177 -8.67 -9.50 -17.27
CA THR A 177 -7.48 -10.08 -17.89
C THR A 177 -7.72 -11.53 -18.31
N TYR A 178 -8.32 -12.34 -17.44
CA TYR A 178 -8.66 -13.71 -17.78
C TYR A 178 -9.66 -13.79 -18.94
N PHE A 179 -10.75 -13.03 -18.91
CA PHE A 179 -11.73 -13.05 -19.99
C PHE A 179 -11.19 -12.51 -21.32
N GLN A 180 -10.23 -11.59 -21.28
CA GLN A 180 -9.58 -11.05 -22.47
C GLN A 180 -8.55 -12.03 -23.08
N THR A 181 -7.84 -12.79 -22.25
CA THR A 181 -6.59 -13.48 -22.68
C THR A 181 -6.56 -14.98 -22.41
N GLY A 182 -7.50 -15.50 -21.62
CA GLY A 182 -7.50 -16.88 -21.12
C GLY A 182 -6.42 -17.16 -20.06
N ILE A 183 -5.70 -16.14 -19.59
CA ILE A 183 -4.57 -16.30 -18.66
C ILE A 183 -4.93 -15.74 -17.29
N TRP A 184 -4.72 -16.54 -16.24
CA TRP A 184 -4.76 -16.07 -14.86
C TRP A 184 -3.42 -15.45 -14.47
N LEU A 185 -3.48 -14.26 -13.84
CA LEU A 185 -2.29 -13.60 -13.31
C LEU A 185 -1.63 -14.39 -12.18
N TYR A 186 -2.43 -15.05 -11.35
CA TYR A 186 -1.99 -15.82 -10.21
C TYR A 186 -2.22 -17.32 -10.47
N PRO A 187 -1.17 -18.17 -10.41
CA PRO A 187 -1.28 -19.59 -10.72
C PRO A 187 -2.37 -20.33 -9.94
N ILE A 188 -2.62 -19.96 -8.68
CA ILE A 188 -3.68 -20.52 -7.83
C ILE A 188 -5.06 -20.49 -8.50
N PHE A 189 -5.38 -19.50 -9.34
CA PHE A 189 -6.68 -19.45 -10.00
C PHE A 189 -6.86 -20.56 -11.04
N ASN A 190 -5.78 -21.14 -11.58
CA ASN A 190 -5.88 -22.27 -12.53
C ASN A 190 -6.43 -23.54 -11.86
N ILE A 191 -6.17 -23.74 -10.57
CA ILE A 191 -6.57 -24.95 -9.85
C ILE A 191 -7.92 -24.81 -9.12
N LEU A 192 -8.39 -23.57 -8.91
CA LEU A 192 -9.65 -23.29 -8.23
C LEU A 192 -10.85 -23.37 -9.17
N THR A 193 -11.95 -23.93 -8.67
CA THR A 193 -13.28 -23.80 -9.29
C THR A 193 -13.78 -22.36 -9.21
N TRP A 194 -14.77 -21.99 -10.03
CA TRP A 194 -15.34 -20.63 -10.00
C TRP A 194 -15.86 -20.19 -8.61
N PRO A 195 -16.62 -21.01 -7.85
CA PRO A 195 -17.00 -20.66 -6.49
C PRO A 195 -15.80 -20.40 -5.59
N GLN A 196 -14.75 -21.21 -5.67
CA GLN A 196 -13.53 -21.03 -4.88
C GLN A 196 -12.75 -19.77 -5.29
N ARG A 197 -12.72 -19.41 -6.59
CA ARG A 197 -12.12 -18.14 -7.07
C ARG A 197 -12.85 -16.93 -6.48
N LEU A 198 -14.18 -16.96 -6.48
CA LEU A 198 -14.98 -15.89 -5.88
C LEU A 198 -14.77 -15.82 -4.36
N LEU A 199 -14.74 -16.98 -3.68
CA LEU A 199 -14.46 -17.05 -2.25
C LEU A 199 -13.07 -16.51 -1.91
N LEU A 200 -12.04 -16.83 -2.70
CA LEU A 200 -10.69 -16.28 -2.53
C LEU A 200 -10.69 -14.75 -2.68
N SER A 201 -11.36 -14.22 -3.72
CA SER A 201 -11.47 -12.77 -3.93
C SER A 201 -12.20 -12.05 -2.79
N VAL A 202 -13.26 -12.65 -2.24
CA VAL A 202 -13.96 -12.11 -1.06
C VAL A 202 -13.08 -12.24 0.18
N GLY A 203 -12.33 -13.34 0.35
CA GLY A 203 -11.38 -13.51 1.45
C GLY A 203 -10.31 -12.42 1.46
N VAL A 204 -9.75 -12.10 0.28
CA VAL A 204 -8.81 -10.97 0.09
C VAL A 204 -9.41 -9.64 0.55
N LEU A 205 -10.68 -9.39 0.23
CA LEU A 205 -11.41 -8.20 0.67
C LEU A 205 -11.54 -8.14 2.20
N VAL A 206 -11.91 -9.26 2.83
CA VAL A 206 -12.04 -9.35 4.28
C VAL A 206 -10.70 -9.10 4.97
N VAL A 207 -9.61 -9.70 4.46
CA VAL A 207 -8.26 -9.47 4.98
C VAL A 207 -7.87 -8.00 4.84
N ALA A 208 -8.17 -7.35 3.72
CA ALA A 208 -7.93 -5.92 3.53
C ALA A 208 -8.64 -5.03 4.57
N VAL A 209 -9.92 -5.31 4.86
CA VAL A 209 -10.68 -4.59 5.90
C VAL A 209 -10.07 -4.84 7.28
N ALA A 210 -9.66 -6.07 7.57
CA ALA A 210 -8.96 -6.40 8.81
C ALA A 210 -7.63 -5.64 8.92
N MET A 211 -6.87 -5.52 7.83
CA MET A 211 -5.62 -4.75 7.80
C MET A 211 -5.83 -3.25 8.01
N TYR A 212 -6.96 -2.69 7.57
CA TYR A 212 -7.33 -1.32 7.93
C TYR A 212 -7.57 -1.18 9.45
N GLY A 213 -8.30 -2.12 10.05
CA GLY A 213 -8.48 -2.19 11.50
C GLY A 213 -7.15 -2.29 12.25
N LEU A 214 -6.25 -3.17 11.80
CA LEU A 214 -4.91 -3.32 12.34
C LEU A 214 -4.10 -2.02 12.21
N THR A 215 -4.17 -1.34 11.06
CA THR A 215 -3.50 -0.05 10.84
C THR A 215 -3.98 0.99 11.87
N LYS A 216 -5.27 1.04 12.17
CA LYS A 216 -5.81 1.90 13.23
C LYS A 216 -5.30 1.52 14.63
N ILE A 217 -5.25 0.23 14.93
CA ILE A 217 -4.77 -0.26 16.23
C ILE A 217 -3.29 0.10 16.42
N ILE A 218 -2.44 -0.17 15.42
CA ILE A 218 -1.02 0.19 15.45
C ILE A 218 -0.86 1.69 15.66
N HIS A 219 -1.60 2.52 14.90
CA HIS A 219 -1.55 3.97 15.06
C HIS A 219 -1.97 4.43 16.47
N HIS A 220 -3.04 3.85 17.02
CA HIS A 220 -3.49 4.14 18.38
C HIS A 220 -2.49 3.70 19.44
N ILE A 221 -1.78 2.59 19.25
CA ILE A 221 -0.70 2.18 20.17
C ILE A 221 0.43 3.21 20.16
N ILE A 222 0.80 3.73 19.00
CA ILE A 222 1.89 4.71 18.86
C ILE A 222 1.49 6.09 19.42
N TRP A 223 0.29 6.58 19.09
CA TRP A 223 -0.11 7.98 19.34
C TRP A 223 -1.30 8.15 20.31
N GLY A 224 -1.99 7.09 20.72
CA GLY A 224 -3.25 7.16 21.49
C GLY A 224 -3.11 7.86 22.84
N ASN A 225 -1.94 7.78 23.47
CA ASN A 225 -1.66 8.44 24.76
C ASN A 225 -1.23 9.91 24.61
N THR A 226 -0.91 10.39 23.41
CA THR A 226 -0.48 11.79 23.20
C THR A 226 -1.64 12.80 23.20
N VAL A 227 -2.89 12.34 23.21
CA VAL A 227 -4.10 13.19 23.21
C VAL A 227 -4.63 13.46 24.64
N ALA A 228 -4.12 12.77 25.66
CA ALA A 228 -4.57 12.90 27.05
C ALA A 228 -3.84 14.02 27.82
N MET A 229 -3.95 15.27 27.38
CA MET A 229 -3.80 16.42 28.27
C MET A 229 -5.10 17.23 28.23
N PRO A 230 -5.96 17.15 29.26
CA PRO A 230 -7.14 18.01 29.34
C PRO A 230 -6.68 19.45 29.46
N GLU A 231 -7.19 20.29 28.57
CA GLU A 231 -7.11 21.74 28.67
C GLU A 231 -7.69 22.14 30.04
N LYS A 232 -6.85 22.65 30.94
CA LYS A 232 -7.29 23.20 32.23
C LYS A 232 -8.27 24.33 31.92
N THR A 233 -9.55 24.05 32.08
CA THR A 233 -10.63 25.03 31.98
C THR A 233 -10.34 26.13 32.99
N LYS A 234 -9.85 27.28 32.52
CA LYS A 234 -9.80 28.51 33.33
C LYS A 234 -11.25 28.90 33.65
N LYS A 235 -11.74 28.50 34.82
CA LYS A 235 -12.94 29.10 35.41
C LYS A 235 -12.66 30.58 35.65
N GLY A 236 -13.13 31.42 34.73
CA GLY A 236 -13.15 32.87 34.91
C GLY A 236 -13.99 33.23 36.13
N SER A 237 -13.34 33.82 37.13
CA SER A 237 -13.98 34.47 38.26
C SER A 237 -14.90 35.57 37.75
N LYS A 238 -16.21 35.43 37.97
CA LYS A 238 -17.17 36.52 37.77
C LYS A 238 -16.90 37.60 38.82
N HIS A 239 -16.26 38.69 38.40
CA HIS A 239 -16.18 39.91 39.18
C HIS A 239 -17.57 40.56 39.22
N LYS A 240 -18.27 40.46 40.36
CA LYS A 240 -19.44 41.31 40.66
C LYS A 240 -18.92 42.71 40.98
N ARG A 241 -19.17 43.68 40.10
CA ARG A 241 -19.12 45.11 40.47
C ARG A 241 -20.41 45.44 41.23
N LYS A 242 -20.23 45.99 42.43
CA LYS A 242 -21.24 46.77 43.15
C LYS A 242 -21.39 48.13 42.49
#